data_AF-A0A6J5WZ63-F1
#
_entry.id   AF-A0A6J5WZ63-F1
#
_cell.length_a   1.000
_cell.length_b   1.000
_cell.length_c   1.000
_cell.angle_alpha   90.00
_cell.angle_beta   90.00
_cell.angle_gamma   90.00
#
_symmetry.space_group_name_H-M   'P 1'
#
loop_
_entity.id
_entity.type
_entity.pdbx_description
1 polymer ?
#
loop_
_entity_poly.entity_id
_entity_poly.type
_entity_poly.pdbx_seq_one_letter_code
_entity_poly.pdbx_strand_id
1 'polypeptide(L)'
;MYRGEKVDSFKAAFYLDAKSADTLNAWISFAILRGVEVLDLHLFQLATSSTLKHLRLSGCVLRPPPDFDGFMQLRTLYLERVTVDEVFMASMFSICLFLESLSLLGCSIDSSLIVDGPTLRLNDLKVLNCFNDPANIKISAVNLASFEYSGNIHHISSIKTPRLSRIYFNNHMVQNAFPHALTRLASFPQLVTLYLLLEDDLVKEQPESLPTFRNLKQLELVVHGPEKSSKDNELVWVLKFLKATPLLQELAIKARWGPQFYEGQPAIRNIDSGFLHD
;
A
#
# COMPACT_ATOMS: atom_id res chain seq x y z
N MET A 1 13.70 -41.52 30.98
CA MET A 1 15.18 -41.56 31.06
C MET A 1 15.66 -42.89 30.51
N TYR A 2 16.50 -42.88 29.47
CA TYR A 2 17.14 -44.07 28.92
C TYR A 2 18.24 -44.59 29.86
N ARG A 3 18.36 -45.91 30.04
CA ARG A 3 19.28 -46.56 31.00
C ARG A 3 20.38 -47.42 30.33
N GLY A 4 20.51 -47.40 29.01
CA GLY A 4 21.55 -48.16 28.31
C GLY A 4 22.92 -47.48 28.36
N GLU A 5 23.98 -48.27 28.17
CA GLU A 5 25.38 -47.82 28.26
C GLU A 5 25.86 -47.01 27.05
N LYS A 6 25.50 -47.43 25.83
CA LYS A 6 25.90 -46.77 24.56
C LYS A 6 24.71 -46.60 23.61
N VAL A 7 24.79 -45.57 22.75
CA VAL A 7 23.88 -45.35 21.61
C VAL A 7 24.76 -45.12 20.38
N ASP A 8 24.70 -46.03 19.40
CA ASP A 8 25.55 -45.94 18.19
C ASP A 8 24.96 -44.97 17.13
N SER A 9 23.63 -44.84 17.06
CA SER A 9 22.96 -43.92 16.13
C SER A 9 21.72 -43.30 16.77
N PHE A 10 21.55 -41.99 16.60
CA PHE A 10 20.37 -41.26 17.04
C PHE A 10 19.76 -40.50 15.86
N LYS A 11 18.56 -40.93 15.45
CA LYS A 11 17.82 -40.35 14.32
C LYS A 11 16.46 -39.89 14.79
N ALA A 12 16.11 -38.64 14.47
CA ALA A 12 14.82 -38.08 14.83
C ALA A 12 14.28 -37.19 13.72
N ALA A 13 12.96 -37.29 13.48
CA ALA A 13 12.21 -36.52 12.50
C ALA A 13 10.93 -36.00 13.17
N PHE A 14 10.82 -34.68 13.31
CA PHE A 14 9.77 -34.04 14.10
C PHE A 14 9.64 -32.57 13.71
N TYR A 15 8.49 -32.00 14.05
CA TYR A 15 8.17 -30.61 13.78
C TYR A 15 8.67 -29.71 14.92
N LEU A 16 9.31 -28.59 14.58
CA LEU A 16 9.76 -27.59 15.55
C LEU A 16 8.83 -26.38 15.59
N ASP A 17 8.59 -25.88 16.80
CA ASP A 17 8.05 -24.56 17.07
C ASP A 17 9.12 -23.63 17.69
N ALA A 18 8.79 -22.36 17.93
CA ALA A 18 9.69 -21.37 18.52
C ALA A 18 10.21 -21.75 19.93
N LYS A 19 9.58 -22.70 20.62
CA LYS A 19 9.96 -23.16 21.97
C LYS A 19 10.86 -24.39 21.95
N SER A 20 11.16 -24.93 20.76
CA SER A 20 11.87 -26.19 20.61
C SER A 20 13.40 -26.07 20.69
N ALA A 21 13.95 -24.86 20.79
CA ALA A 21 15.40 -24.61 20.87
C ALA A 21 16.07 -25.28 22.09
N ASP A 22 15.44 -25.21 23.26
CA ASP A 22 15.95 -25.85 24.48
C ASP A 22 15.94 -27.38 24.37
N THR A 23 14.96 -27.92 23.65
CA THR A 23 14.83 -29.36 23.41
C THR A 23 15.91 -29.86 22.45
N LEU A 24 16.22 -29.08 21.39
CA LEU A 24 17.32 -29.38 20.48
C LEU A 24 18.68 -29.38 21.21
N ASN A 25 18.92 -28.39 22.06
CA ASN A 25 20.14 -28.31 22.86
C ASN A 25 20.29 -29.50 23.81
N ALA A 26 19.19 -29.95 24.43
CA ALA A 26 19.19 -31.14 25.26
C ALA A 26 19.51 -32.41 24.45
N TRP A 27 19.05 -32.52 23.21
CA TRP A 27 19.31 -33.66 22.34
C TRP A 27 20.74 -33.71 21.84
N ILE A 28 21.31 -32.55 21.49
CA ILE A 28 22.74 -32.42 21.16
C ILE A 28 23.59 -32.79 22.38
N SER A 29 23.26 -32.27 23.56
CA SER A 29 23.96 -32.58 24.80
C SER A 29 23.90 -34.07 25.13
N PHE A 30 22.74 -34.71 24.92
CA PHE A 30 22.58 -36.15 25.09
C PHE A 30 23.43 -36.96 24.11
N ALA A 31 23.44 -36.58 22.82
CA ALA A 31 24.23 -37.27 21.80
C ALA A 31 25.73 -37.21 22.11
N ILE A 32 26.22 -36.04 22.55
CA ILE A 32 27.61 -35.85 22.99
C ILE A 32 27.90 -36.72 24.21
N LEU A 33 27.05 -36.68 25.24
CA LEU A 33 27.22 -37.45 26.49
C LEU A 33 27.32 -38.96 26.22
N ARG A 34 26.65 -39.45 25.18
CA ARG A 34 26.56 -40.88 24.86
C ARG A 34 27.51 -41.34 23.76
N GLY A 35 28.37 -40.45 23.27
CA GLY A 35 29.34 -40.79 22.23
C GLY A 35 28.66 -41.23 20.93
N VAL A 36 27.51 -40.64 20.60
CA VAL A 36 26.83 -40.89 19.33
C VAL A 36 27.71 -40.38 18.19
N GLU A 37 28.08 -41.27 17.26
CA GLU A 37 28.98 -40.93 16.15
C GLU A 37 28.27 -40.17 15.02
N VAL A 38 26.97 -40.41 14.83
CA VAL A 38 26.15 -39.75 13.81
C VAL A 38 24.79 -39.33 14.39
N LEU A 39 24.53 -38.03 14.37
CA LEU A 39 23.27 -37.40 14.77
C LEU A 39 22.54 -36.87 13.53
N ASP A 40 21.50 -37.59 13.10
CA ASP A 40 20.66 -37.19 11.96
C ASP A 40 19.37 -36.54 12.47
N LEU A 41 19.26 -35.21 12.35
CA LEU A 41 18.06 -34.45 12.72
C LEU A 41 17.36 -33.91 11.47
N HIS A 42 16.18 -34.44 11.16
CA HIS A 42 15.32 -33.90 10.11
C HIS A 42 14.34 -32.92 10.74
N LEU A 43 14.73 -31.65 10.73
CA LEU A 43 13.98 -30.55 11.34
C LEU A 43 12.98 -29.99 10.33
N PHE A 44 11.70 -30.31 10.53
CA PHE A 44 10.63 -29.70 9.76
C PHE A 44 10.15 -28.46 10.51
N GLN A 45 10.28 -27.30 9.89
CA GLN A 45 9.65 -26.11 10.42
C GLN A 45 8.14 -26.34 10.36
N LEU A 46 7.42 -26.21 11.48
CA LEU A 46 6.01 -25.87 11.40
C LEU A 46 6.00 -24.48 10.77
N ALA A 47 5.97 -24.41 9.45
CA ALA A 47 5.30 -23.31 8.81
C ALA A 47 3.91 -23.34 9.44
N THR A 48 3.61 -22.40 10.34
CA THR A 48 2.23 -22.28 10.77
C THR A 48 1.41 -22.16 9.50
N SER A 49 0.41 -23.04 9.44
CA SER A 49 -0.43 -23.26 8.29
C SER A 49 -1.38 -22.08 8.09
N SER A 50 -0.88 -20.85 8.25
CA SER A 50 -1.68 -19.68 7.95
C SER A 50 -1.94 -19.68 6.46
N THR A 51 -3.16 -20.04 6.11
CA THR A 51 -3.70 -19.86 4.76
C THR A 51 -4.27 -18.46 4.58
N LEU A 52 -4.17 -17.60 5.60
CA LEU A 52 -4.76 -16.28 5.58
C LEU A 52 -3.98 -15.36 4.63
N LYS A 53 -4.58 -15.12 3.47
CA LYS A 53 -4.00 -14.26 2.42
C LYS A 53 -4.55 -12.84 2.42
N HIS A 54 -5.76 -12.65 2.94
CA HIS A 54 -6.46 -11.37 2.90
C HIS A 54 -7.04 -11.05 4.27
N LEU A 55 -6.71 -9.87 4.78
CA LEU A 55 -7.19 -9.40 6.08
C LEU A 55 -7.76 -7.99 5.89
N ARG A 56 -9.02 -7.83 6.29
CA ARG A 56 -9.71 -6.53 6.35
C ARG A 56 -10.10 -6.26 7.78
N LEU A 57 -9.66 -5.12 8.29
CA LEU A 57 -9.94 -4.66 9.64
C LEU A 57 -10.50 -3.25 9.58
N SER A 58 -11.49 -2.98 10.43
CA SER A 58 -12.13 -1.67 10.52
C SER A 58 -12.38 -1.28 11.98
N GLY A 59 -11.95 -0.08 12.38
CA GLY A 59 -12.23 0.48 13.69
C GLY A 59 -11.65 -0.30 14.87
N CYS A 60 -10.54 -1.02 14.67
CA CYS A 60 -9.92 -1.85 15.70
C CYS A 60 -8.45 -1.51 15.94
N VAL A 61 -7.93 -1.94 17.08
CA VAL A 61 -6.50 -1.85 17.41
C VAL A 61 -5.86 -3.21 17.18
N LEU A 62 -5.04 -3.32 16.14
CA LEU A 62 -4.30 -4.55 15.83
C LEU A 62 -2.94 -4.51 16.55
N ARG A 63 -2.68 -5.47 17.45
CA ARG A 63 -1.40 -5.64 18.16
C ARG A 63 -0.99 -7.11 18.15
N PRO A 64 -0.38 -7.60 17.07
CA PRO A 64 0.12 -8.96 17.03
C PRO A 64 1.33 -9.08 17.97
N PRO A 65 1.46 -10.20 18.70
CA PRO A 65 2.67 -10.52 19.45
C PRO A 65 3.92 -10.54 18.54
N PRO A 66 5.14 -10.31 19.07
CA PRO A 66 6.37 -10.34 18.28
C PRO A 66 6.60 -11.66 17.52
N ASP A 67 6.18 -12.78 18.12
CA ASP A 67 6.33 -14.12 17.54
C ASP A 67 5.10 -14.57 16.72
N PHE A 68 4.24 -13.63 16.32
CA PHE A 68 3.03 -13.94 15.58
C PHE A 68 3.34 -14.21 14.10
N ASP A 69 3.30 -15.47 13.73
CA ASP A 69 3.54 -15.95 12.36
C ASP A 69 2.25 -16.11 11.54
N GLY A 70 1.08 -15.79 12.12
CA GLY A 70 -0.22 -15.92 11.48
C GLY A 70 -0.41 -15.04 10.23
N PHE A 71 0.47 -14.05 9.98
CA PHE A 71 0.43 -13.22 8.77
C PHE A 71 1.54 -13.54 7.76
N MET A 72 2.29 -14.62 7.96
CA MET A 72 3.40 -15.01 7.07
C MET A 72 2.96 -15.31 5.63
N GLN A 73 1.68 -15.58 5.35
CA GLN A 73 1.15 -15.77 3.99
C GLN A 73 0.22 -14.63 3.54
N LEU A 74 0.14 -13.54 4.32
CA LEU A 74 -0.74 -12.42 4.05
C LEU A 74 -0.24 -11.64 2.82
N ARG A 75 -1.13 -11.48 1.84
CA ARG A 75 -0.91 -10.78 0.57
C ARG A 75 -1.62 -9.45 0.53
N THR A 76 -2.78 -9.34 1.18
CA THR A 76 -3.57 -8.11 1.23
C THR A 76 -3.89 -7.75 2.66
N LEU A 77 -3.53 -6.52 3.03
CA LEU A 77 -3.91 -5.91 4.29
C LEU A 77 -4.73 -4.65 4.00
N TYR A 78 -5.98 -4.66 4.44
CA TYR A 78 -6.86 -3.52 4.39
C TYR A 78 -7.16 -3.07 5.82
N LEU A 79 -6.87 -1.81 6.12
CA LEU A 79 -7.13 -1.16 7.38
C LEU A 79 -8.03 0.05 7.14
N GLU A 80 -9.11 0.13 7.92
CA GLU A 80 -10.05 1.24 7.85
C GLU A 80 -10.29 1.83 9.23
N ARG A 81 -10.20 3.15 9.36
CA ARG A 81 -10.45 3.85 10.64
C ARG A 81 -9.59 3.28 11.78
N VAL A 82 -8.34 2.96 11.48
CA VAL A 82 -7.32 2.45 12.42
C VAL A 82 -6.27 3.54 12.65
N THR A 83 -5.73 3.62 13.86
CA THR A 83 -4.55 4.44 14.15
C THR A 83 -3.29 3.71 13.71
N VAL A 84 -2.48 4.37 12.89
CA VAL A 84 -1.26 3.83 12.29
C VAL A 84 -0.09 4.71 12.69
N ASP A 85 0.93 4.12 13.28
CA ASP A 85 2.21 4.78 13.59
C ASP A 85 3.38 4.03 12.93
N GLU A 86 4.58 4.60 13.03
CA GLU A 86 5.79 4.01 12.45
C GLU A 86 6.09 2.61 13.01
N VAL A 87 5.86 2.41 14.32
CA VAL A 87 6.16 1.14 15.01
C VAL A 87 5.22 0.04 14.52
N PHE A 88 3.94 0.35 14.38
CA PHE A 88 2.92 -0.54 13.85
C PHE A 88 3.24 -0.93 12.41
N MET A 89 3.57 0.03 11.55
CA MET A 89 3.91 -0.27 10.15
C MET A 89 5.16 -1.12 10.02
N ALA A 90 6.21 -0.81 10.79
CA ALA A 90 7.43 -1.63 10.83
C ALA A 90 7.14 -3.07 11.29
N SER A 91 6.29 -3.23 12.31
CA SER A 91 5.83 -4.53 12.79
C SER A 91 5.01 -5.28 11.73
N MET A 92 4.11 -4.61 11.01
CA MET A 92 3.34 -5.25 9.93
C MET A 92 4.26 -5.74 8.82
N PHE A 93 5.26 -4.96 8.42
CA PHE A 93 6.21 -5.38 7.38
C PHE A 93 7.18 -6.48 7.82
N SER A 94 7.46 -6.63 9.12
CA SER A 94 8.30 -7.73 9.62
C SER A 94 7.55 -9.06 9.66
N ILE A 95 6.23 -9.06 9.90
CA ILE A 95 5.42 -10.28 9.97
C ILE A 95 4.70 -10.63 8.66
N CYS A 96 4.42 -9.66 7.78
CA CYS A 96 3.73 -9.86 6.50
C CYS A 96 4.72 -9.93 5.32
N LEU A 97 5.55 -10.99 5.28
CA LEU A 97 6.68 -11.10 4.34
C LEU A 97 6.28 -11.20 2.84
N PHE A 98 5.01 -11.50 2.55
CA PHE A 98 4.48 -11.62 1.18
C PHE A 98 3.40 -10.57 0.88
N LEU A 99 3.38 -9.45 1.62
CA LEU A 99 2.41 -8.40 1.42
C LEU A 99 2.57 -7.76 0.03
N GLU A 100 1.52 -7.85 -0.77
CA GLU A 100 1.44 -7.38 -2.16
C GLU A 100 0.55 -6.13 -2.30
N SER A 101 -0.46 -5.99 -1.43
CA SER A 101 -1.35 -4.82 -1.40
C SER A 101 -1.61 -4.36 0.03
N LEU A 102 -1.48 -3.04 0.24
CA LEU A 102 -1.78 -2.35 1.48
C LEU A 102 -2.79 -1.24 1.22
N SER A 103 -3.91 -1.26 1.92
CA SER A 103 -4.93 -0.21 1.85
C SER A 103 -5.17 0.40 3.22
N LEU A 104 -5.03 1.72 3.31
CA LEU A 104 -5.35 2.54 4.48
C LEU A 104 -6.50 3.47 4.09
N LEU A 105 -7.66 3.31 4.71
CA LEU A 105 -8.83 4.14 4.46
C LEU A 105 -9.29 4.85 5.74
N GLY A 106 -9.30 6.18 5.75
CA GLY A 106 -9.77 6.92 6.91
C GLY A 106 -8.94 6.66 8.17
N CYS A 107 -7.66 6.28 8.02
CA CYS A 107 -6.76 6.00 9.13
C CYS A 107 -6.21 7.29 9.74
N SER A 108 -5.97 7.26 11.05
CA SER A 108 -5.25 8.33 11.76
C SER A 108 -3.76 8.01 11.71
N ILE A 109 -2.96 8.83 11.01
CA ILE A 109 -1.51 8.61 10.89
C ILE A 109 -0.81 9.39 11.99
N ASP A 110 -0.20 8.69 12.95
CA ASP A 110 0.56 9.33 14.02
C ASP A 110 1.97 9.66 13.55
N SER A 111 2.26 10.96 13.39
CA SER A 111 3.55 11.54 13.01
C SER A 111 4.05 11.20 11.60
N SER A 112 4.27 9.92 11.27
CA SER A 112 4.79 9.52 9.96
C SER A 112 4.31 8.15 9.49
N LEU A 113 4.13 8.03 8.18
CA LEU A 113 3.89 6.76 7.48
C LEU A 113 5.13 6.42 6.65
N ILE A 114 5.89 5.43 7.12
CA ILE A 114 7.07 4.93 6.42
C ILE A 114 6.74 3.59 5.79
N VAL A 115 6.68 3.57 4.47
CA VAL A 115 6.58 2.35 3.66
C VAL A 115 7.97 2.08 3.10
N ASP A 116 8.79 1.37 3.86
CA ASP A 116 10.15 1.01 3.49
C ASP A 116 10.48 -0.39 4.01
N GLY A 117 11.35 -1.10 3.30
CA GLY A 117 11.79 -2.43 3.69
C GLY A 117 12.51 -3.16 2.55
N PRO A 118 13.68 -3.78 2.82
CA PRO A 118 14.48 -4.44 1.79
C PRO A 118 13.77 -5.65 1.14
N THR A 119 12.83 -6.27 1.86
CA THR A 119 12.07 -7.45 1.42
C THR A 119 10.66 -7.11 0.95
N LEU A 120 10.29 -5.83 0.89
CA LEU A 120 8.92 -5.40 0.62
C LEU A 120 8.50 -5.79 -0.81
N ARG A 121 7.45 -6.61 -0.92
CA ARG A 121 6.88 -7.10 -2.19
C ARG A 121 5.65 -6.30 -2.65
N LEU A 122 5.45 -5.13 -2.04
CA LEU A 122 4.29 -4.30 -2.25
C LEU A 122 4.20 -3.84 -3.71
N ASN A 123 3.10 -4.17 -4.36
CA ASN A 123 2.79 -3.81 -5.73
C ASN A 123 1.70 -2.73 -5.79
N ASP A 124 0.82 -2.69 -4.78
CA ASP A 124 -0.31 -1.78 -4.67
C ASP A 124 -0.35 -1.12 -3.28
N LEU A 125 -0.49 0.20 -3.27
CA LEU A 125 -0.61 1.00 -2.04
C LEU A 125 -1.75 1.99 -2.19
N LYS A 126 -2.68 1.96 -1.25
CA LYS A 126 -3.79 2.92 -1.17
C LYS A 126 -3.73 3.65 0.17
N VAL A 127 -3.67 4.97 0.13
CA VAL A 127 -3.72 5.84 1.30
C VAL A 127 -4.80 6.89 1.05
N LEU A 128 -6.01 6.58 1.50
CA LEU A 128 -7.22 7.29 1.12
C LEU A 128 -7.87 7.93 2.34
N ASN A 129 -8.08 9.25 2.30
CA ASN A 129 -8.81 10.01 3.31
C ASN A 129 -8.24 9.84 4.73
N CYS A 130 -6.95 9.54 4.83
CA CYS A 130 -6.24 9.45 6.10
C CYS A 130 -5.98 10.87 6.64
N PHE A 131 -6.05 11.03 7.95
CA PHE A 131 -6.01 12.34 8.60
C PHE A 131 -4.91 12.43 9.66
N ASN A 132 -4.44 13.66 9.87
CA ASN A 132 -3.49 14.24 10.84
C ASN A 132 -2.49 15.15 10.10
N ASP A 133 -2.22 16.31 10.68
CA ASP A 133 -1.33 17.34 10.15
C ASP A 133 -0.37 17.79 11.27
N PRO A 134 0.97 17.69 11.08
CA PRO A 134 1.65 17.24 9.87
C PRO A 134 1.87 15.72 9.84
N ALA A 135 1.28 15.04 8.84
CA ALA A 135 1.67 13.68 8.49
C ALA A 135 2.86 13.71 7.53
N ASN A 136 3.90 12.91 7.80
CA ASN A 136 5.03 12.73 6.90
C ASN A 136 5.02 11.34 6.25
N ILE A 137 4.78 11.29 4.94
CA ILE A 137 4.70 10.05 4.17
C ILE A 137 6.00 9.84 3.38
N LYS A 138 6.67 8.71 3.62
CA LYS A 138 7.86 8.26 2.91
C LYS A 138 7.60 6.89 2.30
N ILE A 139 7.76 6.77 0.99
CA ILE A 139 7.54 5.54 0.25
C ILE A 139 8.83 5.14 -0.44
N SER A 140 9.30 3.93 -0.18
CA SER A 140 10.48 3.28 -0.74
C SER A 140 10.10 1.83 -1.03
N ALA A 141 9.61 1.59 -2.24
CA ALA A 141 9.06 0.30 -2.64
C ALA A 141 9.39 0.05 -4.12
N VAL A 142 10.40 -0.80 -4.36
CA VAL A 142 10.96 -1.01 -5.71
C VAL A 142 9.97 -1.64 -6.69
N ASN A 143 9.03 -2.44 -6.19
CA ASN A 143 8.03 -3.15 -6.98
C ASN A 143 6.67 -2.44 -7.06
N LEU A 144 6.52 -1.29 -6.39
CA LEU A 144 5.24 -0.59 -6.37
C LEU A 144 4.86 -0.15 -7.78
N ALA A 145 3.75 -0.68 -8.28
CA ALA A 145 3.24 -0.45 -9.63
C ALA A 145 1.99 0.45 -9.63
N SER A 146 1.21 0.40 -8.53
CA SER A 146 -0.02 1.16 -8.33
C SER A 146 0.04 1.95 -7.03
N PHE A 147 -0.30 3.23 -7.09
CA PHE A 147 -0.40 4.09 -5.93
C PHE A 147 -1.68 4.92 -5.98
N GLU A 148 -2.50 4.83 -4.95
CA GLU A 148 -3.70 5.65 -4.79
C GLU A 148 -3.57 6.54 -3.57
N TYR A 149 -3.75 7.83 -3.78
CA TYR A 149 -3.61 8.82 -2.73
C TYR A 149 -4.75 9.83 -2.74
N SER A 150 -5.36 10.02 -1.57
CA SER A 150 -6.35 11.07 -1.34
C SER A 150 -5.93 11.89 -0.13
N GLY A 151 -5.46 13.12 -0.35
CA GLY A 151 -4.93 13.98 0.70
C GLY A 151 -4.01 15.09 0.19
N ASN A 152 -3.30 15.75 1.10
CA ASN A 152 -2.37 16.82 0.80
C ASN A 152 -1.02 16.28 0.27
N ILE A 153 -0.66 16.62 -0.97
CA ILE A 153 0.62 16.20 -1.57
C ILE A 153 1.86 16.63 -0.75
N HIS A 154 1.78 17.71 0.01
CA HIS A 154 2.87 18.19 0.85
C HIS A 154 3.19 17.26 2.02
N HIS A 155 2.24 16.40 2.42
CA HIS A 155 2.50 15.36 3.43
C HIS A 155 3.45 14.30 2.90
N ILE A 156 3.55 14.12 1.59
CA ILE A 156 4.48 13.16 1.00
C ILE A 156 5.85 13.82 0.88
N SER A 157 6.83 13.41 1.68
CA SER A 157 8.19 13.97 1.60
C SER A 157 9.08 13.26 0.57
N SER A 158 8.88 11.96 0.34
CA SER A 158 9.71 11.16 -0.58
C SER A 158 8.95 9.98 -1.16
N ILE A 159 9.11 9.75 -2.47
CA ILE A 159 8.64 8.55 -3.16
C ILE A 159 9.81 8.00 -4.00
N LYS A 160 10.24 6.78 -3.71
CA LYS A 160 11.28 6.03 -4.43
C LYS A 160 10.68 4.72 -4.96
N THR A 161 10.03 4.81 -6.11
CA THR A 161 9.25 3.70 -6.70
C THR A 161 9.47 3.67 -8.22
N PRO A 162 10.59 3.10 -8.71
CA PRO A 162 10.99 3.20 -10.12
C PRO A 162 10.03 2.50 -11.09
N ARG A 163 9.16 1.61 -10.60
CA ARG A 163 8.18 0.84 -11.39
C ARG A 163 6.75 1.40 -11.32
N LEU A 164 6.56 2.54 -10.65
CA LEU A 164 5.24 3.12 -10.48
C LEU A 164 4.67 3.56 -11.83
N SER A 165 3.56 2.94 -12.22
CA SER A 165 2.97 3.10 -13.56
C SER A 165 1.52 3.53 -13.54
N ARG A 166 0.82 3.34 -12.42
CA ARG A 166 -0.57 3.75 -12.24
C ARG A 166 -0.71 4.61 -10.99
N ILE A 167 -1.29 5.79 -11.14
CA ILE A 167 -1.57 6.68 -10.02
C ILE A 167 -3.02 7.12 -10.04
N TYR A 168 -3.69 6.97 -8.89
CA TYR A 168 -4.91 7.69 -8.55
C TYR A 168 -4.53 8.81 -7.60
N PHE A 169 -4.97 10.03 -7.89
CA PHE A 169 -4.69 11.19 -7.05
C PHE A 169 -5.93 12.06 -6.86
N ASN A 170 -6.30 12.27 -5.60
CA ASN A 170 -7.38 13.16 -5.17
C ASN A 170 -6.83 14.21 -4.19
N ASN A 171 -6.94 15.49 -4.55
CA ASN A 171 -6.43 16.60 -3.76
C ASN A 171 -7.59 17.43 -3.17
N HIS A 172 -8.26 16.89 -2.15
CA HIS A 172 -9.43 17.52 -1.53
C HIS A 172 -9.11 18.35 -0.27
N MET A 173 -7.82 18.54 0.08
CA MET A 173 -7.44 19.03 1.42
C MET A 173 -6.72 20.38 1.46
N VAL A 174 -6.19 20.93 0.35
CA VAL A 174 -5.46 22.22 0.38
C VAL A 174 -5.58 23.00 -0.92
N GLN A 175 -5.88 24.30 -0.79
CA GLN A 175 -5.80 25.30 -1.87
C GLN A 175 -4.34 25.46 -2.34
N ASN A 176 -4.10 25.60 -3.64
CA ASN A 176 -2.80 25.97 -4.22
C ASN A 176 -1.72 24.87 -4.23
N ALA A 177 -2.01 23.65 -3.79
CA ALA A 177 -1.07 22.52 -3.82
C ALA A 177 -1.04 21.78 -5.18
N PHE A 178 -1.98 22.08 -6.06
CA PHE A 178 -2.23 21.29 -7.27
C PHE A 178 -1.15 21.40 -8.36
N PRO A 179 -0.62 22.59 -8.72
CA PRO A 179 0.50 22.68 -9.66
C PRO A 179 1.75 21.92 -9.19
N HIS A 180 2.02 21.97 -7.88
CA HIS A 180 3.11 21.21 -7.27
C HIS A 180 2.86 19.69 -7.38
N ALA A 181 1.63 19.24 -7.13
CA ALA A 181 1.25 17.85 -7.31
C ALA A 181 1.47 17.37 -8.75
N LEU A 182 1.01 18.13 -9.76
CA LEU A 182 1.20 17.77 -11.16
C LEU A 182 2.67 17.68 -11.53
N THR A 183 3.50 18.63 -11.07
CA THR A 183 4.95 18.62 -11.31
C THR A 183 5.59 17.35 -10.76
N ARG A 184 5.18 16.93 -9.57
CA ARG A 184 5.67 15.70 -8.96
C ARG A 184 5.17 14.45 -9.68
N LEU A 185 3.90 14.40 -10.05
CA LEU A 185 3.32 13.28 -10.79
C LEU A 185 3.99 13.09 -12.16
N ALA A 186 4.25 14.19 -12.87
CA ALA A 186 4.96 14.15 -14.16
C ALA A 186 6.43 13.72 -14.04
N SER A 187 7.02 13.76 -12.84
CA SER A 187 8.39 13.32 -12.61
C SER A 187 8.56 11.79 -12.61
N PHE A 188 7.46 11.02 -12.50
CA PHE A 188 7.52 9.56 -12.51
C PHE A 188 7.82 9.03 -13.92
N PRO A 189 8.98 8.40 -14.14
CA PRO A 189 9.42 8.06 -15.49
C PRO A 189 8.64 6.91 -16.12
N GLN A 190 7.97 6.07 -15.32
CA GLN A 190 7.20 4.91 -15.81
C GLN A 190 5.69 5.12 -15.72
N LEU A 191 5.22 6.35 -15.44
CA LEU A 191 3.80 6.64 -15.30
C LEU A 191 3.08 6.49 -16.64
N VAL A 192 2.15 5.54 -16.73
CA VAL A 192 1.36 5.19 -17.92
C VAL A 192 -0.11 5.55 -17.76
N THR A 193 -0.67 5.34 -16.56
CA THR A 193 -2.08 5.61 -16.25
C THR A 193 -2.17 6.60 -15.11
N LEU A 194 -2.95 7.65 -15.31
CA LEU A 194 -3.19 8.68 -14.31
C LEU A 194 -4.69 8.94 -14.20
N TYR A 195 -5.21 8.80 -12.98
CA TYR A 195 -6.55 9.21 -12.61
C TYR A 195 -6.43 10.43 -11.69
N LEU A 196 -7.07 11.54 -12.07
CA LEU A 196 -7.10 12.77 -11.30
C LEU A 196 -8.54 13.13 -10.94
N LEU A 197 -8.77 13.39 -9.66
CA LEU A 197 -9.98 14.03 -9.19
C LEU A 197 -9.69 15.53 -9.00
N LEU A 198 -10.41 16.37 -9.74
CA LEU A 198 -10.31 17.82 -9.76
C LEU A 198 -11.52 18.40 -9.01
N GLU A 199 -11.27 19.15 -7.94
CA GLU A 199 -12.28 19.96 -7.27
C GLU A 199 -12.30 21.41 -7.79
N ASP A 200 -13.47 22.04 -7.76
CA ASP A 200 -13.77 23.32 -8.43
C ASP A 200 -12.85 24.48 -8.02
N ASP A 201 -12.36 24.51 -6.78
CA ASP A 201 -11.43 25.57 -6.35
C ASP A 201 -10.07 25.49 -7.05
N LEU A 202 -9.68 24.31 -7.57
CA LEU A 202 -8.46 24.12 -8.35
C LEU A 202 -8.62 24.63 -9.79
N VAL A 203 -9.85 24.77 -10.28
CA VAL A 203 -10.13 25.25 -11.63
C VAL A 203 -9.84 26.76 -11.76
N LYS A 204 -9.94 27.49 -10.64
CA LYS A 204 -9.69 28.95 -10.56
C LYS A 204 -8.19 29.29 -10.64
N GLU A 205 -7.33 28.44 -10.10
CA GLU A 205 -5.87 28.62 -10.13
C GLU A 205 -5.25 27.86 -11.29
N GLN A 206 -5.49 28.37 -12.50
CA GLN A 206 -4.92 27.81 -13.70
C GLN A 206 -3.40 28.07 -13.77
N PRO A 207 -2.54 27.03 -13.69
CA PRO A 207 -1.12 27.20 -13.96
C PRO A 207 -0.95 27.61 -15.43
N GLU A 208 0.02 28.49 -15.70
CA GLU A 208 0.32 28.98 -17.04
C GLU A 208 0.67 27.83 -17.99
N SER A 209 1.37 26.82 -17.48
CA SER A 209 1.73 25.61 -18.22
C SER A 209 1.68 24.38 -17.31
N LEU A 210 1.43 23.22 -17.92
CA LEU A 210 1.48 21.93 -17.24
C LEU A 210 2.81 21.23 -17.55
N PRO A 211 3.36 20.47 -16.59
CA PRO A 211 4.54 19.66 -16.83
C PRO A 211 4.25 18.57 -17.85
N THR A 212 5.21 18.23 -18.70
CA THR A 212 5.04 17.19 -19.71
C THR A 212 5.07 15.80 -19.09
N PHE A 213 3.99 15.04 -19.29
CA PHE A 213 3.89 13.64 -18.93
C PHE A 213 4.40 12.76 -20.08
N ARG A 214 5.66 12.35 -19.99
CA ARG A 214 6.41 11.77 -21.13
C ARG A 214 5.89 10.41 -21.61
N ASN A 215 5.34 9.59 -20.71
CA ASN A 215 4.95 8.21 -21.00
C ASN A 215 3.47 7.92 -20.73
N LEU A 216 2.69 8.95 -20.41
CA LEU A 216 1.29 8.80 -20.06
C LEU A 216 0.47 8.45 -21.31
N LYS A 217 -0.25 7.33 -21.23
CA LYS A 217 -1.10 6.80 -22.30
C LYS A 217 -2.58 6.88 -21.94
N GLN A 218 -2.91 6.78 -20.66
CA GLN A 218 -4.28 6.81 -20.16
C GLN A 218 -4.43 7.92 -19.14
N LEU A 219 -5.38 8.82 -19.38
CA LEU A 219 -5.72 9.90 -18.47
C LEU A 219 -7.23 9.86 -18.21
N GLU A 220 -7.59 9.74 -16.93
CA GLU A 220 -8.97 9.95 -16.49
C GLU A 220 -9.03 11.21 -15.62
N LEU A 221 -9.91 12.14 -16.01
CA LEU A 221 -10.18 13.37 -15.29
C LEU A 221 -11.60 13.32 -14.74
N VAL A 222 -11.74 13.39 -13.42
CA VAL A 222 -13.03 13.51 -12.75
C VAL A 222 -13.18 14.90 -12.18
N VAL A 223 -14.07 15.69 -12.79
CA VAL A 223 -14.33 17.08 -12.40
C VAL A 223 -15.54 17.10 -11.48
N HIS A 224 -15.35 17.61 -10.26
CA HIS A 224 -16.43 17.92 -9.33
C HIS A 224 -16.72 19.42 -9.41
N GLY A 225 -17.92 19.77 -9.90
CA GLY A 225 -18.37 21.14 -10.02
C GLY A 225 -19.72 21.36 -9.31
N PRO A 226 -19.99 22.55 -8.73
CA PRO A 226 -21.33 22.96 -8.39
C PRO A 226 -22.16 23.09 -9.68
N GLU A 227 -23.48 22.92 -9.61
CA GLU A 227 -24.41 23.03 -10.76
C GLU A 227 -24.27 24.33 -11.58
N LYS A 228 -23.54 25.33 -11.09
CA LYS A 228 -23.45 26.69 -11.64
C LYS A 228 -22.06 27.09 -12.15
N SER A 229 -21.06 26.20 -12.18
CA SER A 229 -19.77 26.54 -12.79
C SER A 229 -19.93 26.73 -14.30
N SER A 230 -19.24 27.72 -14.88
CA SER A 230 -19.26 27.95 -16.33
C SER A 230 -18.51 26.82 -17.03
N LYS A 231 -19.21 26.10 -17.92
CA LYS A 231 -18.67 24.99 -18.74
C LYS A 231 -17.35 25.33 -19.46
N ASP A 232 -17.10 26.61 -19.71
CA ASP A 232 -15.92 27.09 -20.43
C ASP A 232 -14.60 26.81 -19.69
N ASN A 233 -14.59 26.80 -18.35
CA ASN A 233 -13.36 26.58 -17.58
C ASN A 233 -12.88 25.11 -17.63
N GLU A 234 -13.80 24.15 -17.77
CA GLU A 234 -13.49 22.72 -17.84
C GLU A 234 -12.70 22.38 -19.12
N LEU A 235 -13.12 22.96 -20.25
CA LEU A 235 -12.50 22.73 -21.55
C LEU A 235 -11.05 23.24 -21.61
N VAL A 236 -10.75 24.35 -20.94
CA VAL A 236 -9.39 24.92 -20.91
C VAL A 236 -8.39 23.98 -20.23
N TRP A 237 -8.80 23.33 -19.13
CA TRP A 237 -7.95 22.36 -18.43
C TRP A 237 -7.68 21.11 -19.26
N VAL A 238 -8.71 20.59 -19.92
CA VAL A 238 -8.56 19.45 -20.84
C VAL A 238 -7.55 19.78 -21.94
N LEU A 239 -7.65 20.96 -22.55
CA LEU A 239 -6.70 21.41 -23.58
C LEU A 239 -5.26 21.53 -23.05
N LYS A 240 -5.07 21.96 -21.80
CA LYS A 240 -3.75 22.00 -21.16
C LYS A 240 -3.18 20.60 -20.95
N PHE A 241 -3.99 19.66 -20.49
CA PHE A 241 -3.57 18.26 -20.33
C PHE A 241 -3.21 17.62 -21.66
N LEU A 242 -4.01 17.84 -22.71
CA LEU A 242 -3.71 17.33 -24.06
C LEU A 242 -2.36 17.85 -24.57
N LYS A 243 -2.04 19.13 -24.35
CA LYS A 243 -0.72 19.68 -24.71
C LYS A 243 0.42 19.08 -23.88
N ALA A 244 0.15 18.69 -22.64
CA ALA A 244 1.13 18.13 -21.71
C ALA A 244 1.31 16.61 -21.84
N THR A 245 0.50 15.91 -22.64
CA THR A 245 0.46 14.44 -22.71
C THR A 245 0.66 13.95 -24.15
N PRO A 246 1.89 14.06 -24.70
CA PRO A 246 2.15 13.82 -26.13
C PRO A 246 1.93 12.37 -26.59
N LEU A 247 1.89 11.39 -25.68
CA LEU A 247 1.67 9.97 -25.98
C LEU A 247 0.29 9.46 -25.56
N LEU A 248 -0.65 10.37 -25.27
CA LEU A 248 -1.97 9.99 -24.80
C LEU A 248 -2.72 9.17 -25.86
N GLN A 249 -3.26 8.02 -25.44
CA GLN A 249 -4.03 7.09 -26.27
C GLN A 249 -5.50 7.09 -25.85
N GLU A 250 -5.77 7.30 -24.56
CA GLU A 250 -7.10 7.27 -23.99
C GLU A 250 -7.29 8.45 -23.03
N LEU A 251 -8.36 9.21 -23.27
CA LEU A 251 -8.80 10.29 -22.40
C LEU A 251 -10.25 10.01 -21.98
N ALA A 252 -10.48 9.86 -20.68
CA ALA A 252 -11.81 9.79 -20.10
C ALA A 252 -12.05 11.06 -19.26
N ILE A 253 -13.18 11.71 -19.48
CA ILE A 253 -13.61 12.85 -18.67
C ILE A 253 -14.97 12.51 -18.08
N LYS A 254 -15.05 12.54 -16.76
CA LYS A 254 -16.31 12.34 -16.02
C LYS A 254 -16.60 13.61 -15.26
N ALA A 255 -17.78 14.17 -15.47
CA ALA A 255 -18.23 15.33 -14.72
C ALA A 255 -19.27 14.89 -13.70
N ARG A 256 -19.06 15.16 -12.41
CA ARG A 256 -20.04 14.87 -11.34
C ARG A 256 -20.75 16.17 -10.95
N TRP A 257 -22.01 16.27 -11.36
CA TRP A 257 -22.89 17.43 -11.10
C TRP A 257 -23.99 17.03 -10.12
N GLY A 258 -23.90 17.47 -8.86
CA GLY A 258 -25.01 17.46 -7.89
C GLY A 258 -25.74 16.13 -7.59
N PRO A 259 -26.71 16.12 -6.66
CA PRO A 259 -27.36 14.90 -6.16
C PRO A 259 -28.25 14.18 -7.19
N GLN A 260 -28.63 14.84 -8.29
CA GLN A 260 -29.56 14.29 -9.29
C GLN A 260 -28.95 13.13 -10.10
N PHE A 261 -27.62 12.96 -10.10
CA PHE A 261 -26.96 11.80 -10.69
C PHE A 261 -27.10 10.52 -9.85
N TYR A 262 -27.46 10.63 -8.57
CA TYR A 262 -27.61 9.47 -7.66
C TYR A 262 -29.07 8.95 -7.59
N GLU A 263 -30.04 9.67 -8.17
CA GLU A 263 -31.40 9.17 -8.32
C GLU A 263 -31.48 8.23 -9.52
N GLY A 264 -31.18 6.95 -9.29
CA GLY A 264 -31.45 5.87 -10.25
C GLY A 264 -30.35 4.83 -10.41
N GLN A 265 -29.18 5.00 -9.78
CA GLN A 265 -28.09 4.01 -9.88
C GLN A 265 -27.66 3.50 -8.50
N PRO A 266 -28.13 2.30 -8.08
CA PRO A 266 -27.83 1.74 -6.75
C PRO A 266 -26.35 1.40 -6.51
N ALA A 267 -25.52 1.39 -7.55
CA ALA A 267 -24.12 0.97 -7.49
C ALA A 267 -23.14 2.08 -7.08
N ILE A 268 -23.59 3.32 -6.92
CA ILE A 268 -22.71 4.51 -6.94
C ILE A 268 -22.54 5.15 -5.54
N ARG A 269 -22.92 4.47 -4.45
CA ARG A 269 -22.70 5.00 -3.08
C ARG A 269 -21.30 4.77 -2.49
N ASN A 270 -20.36 4.21 -3.27
CA ASN A 270 -18.99 3.89 -2.82
C ASN A 270 -17.87 4.55 -3.66
N ILE A 271 -18.11 5.68 -4.33
CA ILE A 271 -17.13 6.25 -5.30
C ILE A 271 -15.95 7.05 -4.72
N ASP A 272 -15.76 7.04 -3.39
CA ASP A 272 -14.52 7.54 -2.77
C ASP A 272 -13.42 6.47 -2.72
N SER A 273 -13.65 5.33 -3.37
CA SER A 273 -12.75 4.18 -3.37
C SER A 273 -11.93 4.07 -4.67
N GLY A 274 -10.93 4.93 -4.83
CA GLY A 274 -9.74 4.55 -5.62
C GLY A 274 -9.94 4.10 -7.07
N PHE A 275 -9.01 3.30 -7.60
CA PHE A 275 -9.26 2.52 -8.82
C PHE A 275 -10.34 1.48 -8.49
N LEU A 276 -11.58 1.74 -8.92
CA LEU A 276 -12.63 0.74 -8.95
C LEU A 276 -12.28 -0.30 -10.04
N HIS A 277 -12.14 -1.55 -9.59
CA HIS A 277 -12.00 -2.81 -10.32
C HIS A 277 -10.60 -3.24 -10.78
N ASP A 278 -10.05 -4.25 -10.08
CA ASP A 278 -9.95 -5.64 -10.57
C ASP A 278 -10.22 -6.60 -9.40
#